data_AF-A0A5C7QF36-F1
#
_entry.id   AF-A0A5C7QF36-F1
#
_cell.length_a   1.000
_cell.length_b   1.000
_cell.length_c   1.000
_cell.angle_alpha   90.00
_cell.angle_beta   90.00
_cell.angle_gamma   90.00
#
_symmetry.space_group_name_H-M   'P 1'
#
loop_
_entity.id
_entity.type
_entity.pdbx_description
1 polymer ?
#
loop_
_entity_poly.entity_id
_entity_poly.type
_entity_poly.pdbx_seq_one_letter_code
_entity_poly.pdbx_strand_id
1 'polypeptide(L)'
;MGYTHYWKPQREFTPAEWTRITEVAKAMHAISGVPLAREYDEPKSLPILGTDGEIRLNGIGRDGHETFLILRKPDGGFAFCKTAHKPYDVMVTGVLAAIADIAPGALKISSDGTEEEWGDGLPLARAATEGEIAWPCVENLW
;
A
#
# COMPACT_ATOMS: atom_id res chain seq x y z
N MET A 1 -17.12 -0.17 -12.39
CA MET A 1 -15.77 -0.45 -12.92
C MET A 1 -14.79 0.06 -11.88
N GLY A 2 -13.88 -0.79 -11.41
CA GLY A 2 -13.06 -0.51 -10.23
C GLY A 2 -11.65 -0.16 -10.61
N TYR A 3 -11.11 0.90 -10.00
CA TYR A 3 -9.69 1.25 -10.00
C TYR A 3 -8.96 0.29 -9.07
N THR A 4 -8.06 -0.53 -9.63
CA THR A 4 -7.42 -1.66 -8.94
C THR A 4 -5.91 -1.56 -8.98
N HIS A 5 -5.28 -1.89 -7.86
CA HIS A 5 -3.83 -2.10 -7.76
C HIS A 5 -3.53 -3.56 -7.51
N TYR A 6 -2.45 -4.03 -8.09
CA TYR A 6 -2.09 -5.44 -8.17
C TYR A 6 -0.64 -5.64 -7.75
N TRP A 7 -0.37 -6.73 -7.05
CA TRP A 7 1.01 -7.11 -6.74
C TRP A 7 1.18 -8.62 -6.65
N LYS A 8 2.37 -9.08 -7.00
CA LYS A 8 2.79 -10.48 -6.87
C LYS A 8 4.14 -10.56 -6.14
N PRO A 9 4.21 -11.23 -5.00
CA PRO A 9 5.46 -11.50 -4.30
C PRO A 9 6.44 -12.26 -5.20
N GLN A 10 7.69 -11.82 -5.20
CA GLN A 10 8.81 -12.49 -5.88
C GLN A 10 9.82 -13.07 -4.89
N ARG A 11 9.91 -12.49 -3.70
CA ARG A 11 10.70 -12.97 -2.56
C ARG A 11 10.10 -12.47 -1.24
N GLU A 12 10.55 -13.05 -0.14
CA GLU A 12 10.21 -12.55 1.20
C GLU A 12 10.90 -11.22 1.51
N PHE A 13 10.28 -10.43 2.38
CA PHE A 13 10.91 -9.25 2.97
C PHE A 13 11.91 -9.67 4.04
N THR A 14 13.10 -9.10 4.01
CA THR A 14 14.05 -9.21 5.12
C THR A 14 13.48 -8.51 6.37
N PRO A 15 13.96 -8.88 7.58
CA PRO A 15 13.55 -8.17 8.79
C PRO A 15 13.80 -6.65 8.73
N ALA A 16 14.92 -6.22 8.13
CA ALA A 16 15.28 -4.80 8.02
C ALA A 16 14.36 -4.05 7.04
N GLU A 17 14.11 -4.62 5.85
CA GLU A 17 13.16 -4.06 4.90
C GLU A 17 11.77 -3.93 5.51
N TRP A 18 11.27 -4.98 6.18
CA TRP A 18 9.95 -4.94 6.82
C TRP A 18 9.86 -3.85 7.89
N THR A 19 10.86 -3.75 8.77
CA THR A 19 10.90 -2.67 9.76
C THR A 19 10.79 -1.31 9.08
N ARG A 20 11.60 -1.06 8.04
CA ARG A 20 11.58 0.22 7.32
C ARG A 20 10.25 0.49 6.62
N ILE A 21 9.65 -0.51 5.96
CA ILE A 21 8.33 -0.41 5.33
C ILE A 21 7.28 0.01 6.37
N THR A 22 7.29 -0.61 7.56
CA THR A 22 6.29 -0.29 8.60
C THR A 22 6.49 1.07 9.24
N GLU A 23 7.74 1.54 9.38
CA GLU A 23 8.05 2.91 9.83
C GLU A 23 7.51 3.94 8.84
N VAL A 24 7.75 3.71 7.54
CA VAL A 24 7.28 4.58 6.47
C VAL A 24 5.76 4.58 6.40
N ALA A 25 5.10 3.42 6.47
CA ALA A 25 3.64 3.34 6.48
C ALA A 25 3.02 4.11 7.68
N LYS A 26 3.64 4.08 8.86
CA LYS A 26 3.22 4.87 10.03
C LYS A 26 3.42 6.37 9.81
N ALA A 27 4.57 6.77 9.26
CA ALA A 27 4.85 8.17 8.94
C ALA A 27 3.86 8.71 7.90
N MET A 28 3.60 7.96 6.83
CA MET A 28 2.59 8.29 5.83
C MET A 28 1.20 8.44 6.45
N HIS A 29 0.79 7.53 7.33
CA HIS A 29 -0.50 7.65 8.00
C HIS A 29 -0.60 8.95 8.81
N ALA A 30 0.45 9.30 9.55
CA ALA A 30 0.50 10.54 10.32
C ALA A 30 0.47 11.81 9.43
N ILE A 31 1.12 11.78 8.26
CA ILE A 31 1.15 12.90 7.30
C ILE A 31 -0.18 13.05 6.56
N SER A 32 -0.78 11.93 6.12
CA SER A 32 -1.95 11.94 5.23
C SER A 32 -3.21 12.52 5.87
N GLY A 33 -3.37 12.34 7.18
CA GLY A 33 -4.61 12.69 7.89
C GLY A 33 -5.85 11.92 7.43
N VAL A 34 -5.71 10.92 6.54
CA VAL A 34 -6.83 10.14 6.03
C VAL A 34 -7.36 9.20 7.12
N PRO A 35 -8.68 9.21 7.42
CA PRO A 35 -9.27 8.24 8.33
C PRO A 35 -9.16 6.82 7.75
N LEU A 36 -8.52 5.93 8.50
CA LEU A 36 -8.37 4.53 8.14
C LEU A 36 -8.97 3.66 9.24
N ALA A 37 -9.48 2.49 8.84
CA ALA A 37 -9.80 1.40 9.73
C ALA A 37 -9.10 0.11 9.27
N ARG A 38 -9.19 -0.95 10.06
CA ARG A 38 -8.75 -2.29 9.62
C ARG A 38 -9.64 -2.79 8.48
N GLU A 39 -10.95 -2.69 8.68
CA GLU A 39 -12.00 -3.06 7.74
C GLU A 39 -12.99 -1.90 7.58
N TYR A 40 -13.62 -1.78 6.42
CA TYR A 40 -14.50 -0.65 6.14
C TYR A 40 -15.78 -0.64 7.01
N ASP A 41 -16.28 -1.81 7.37
CA ASP A 41 -17.49 -2.00 8.19
C ASP A 41 -17.18 -2.07 9.70
N GLU A 42 -15.91 -1.94 10.09
CA GLU A 42 -15.45 -1.86 11.47
C GLU A 42 -14.83 -0.48 11.78
N PRO A 43 -15.59 0.61 11.79
CA PRO A 43 -15.08 1.99 11.86
C PRO A 43 -14.26 2.33 13.12
N LYS A 44 -14.30 1.48 14.15
CA LYS A 44 -13.57 1.64 15.41
C LYS A 44 -12.27 0.84 15.47
N SER A 45 -12.03 -0.04 14.50
CA SER A 45 -10.80 -0.81 14.44
C SER A 45 -9.70 0.05 13.83
N LEU A 46 -8.54 0.14 14.49
CA LEU A 46 -7.39 0.85 13.94
C LEU A 46 -6.76 0.03 12.79
N PRO A 47 -6.18 0.67 11.77
CA PRO A 47 -5.39 -0.02 10.76
C PRO A 47 -4.21 -0.74 11.43
N ILE A 48 -3.74 -1.83 10.82
CA ILE A 48 -2.52 -2.52 11.25
C ILE A 48 -1.40 -2.06 10.33
N LEU A 49 -0.33 -1.50 10.89
CA LEU A 49 0.81 -0.95 10.15
C LEU A 49 2.11 -1.62 10.63
N GLY A 50 2.16 -2.95 10.58
CA GLY A 50 3.36 -3.75 10.89
C GLY A 50 3.25 -4.72 12.07
N THR A 51 2.22 -4.60 12.91
CA THR A 51 1.97 -5.55 14.00
C THR A 51 1.64 -6.92 13.43
N ASP A 52 2.13 -7.99 14.06
CA ASP A 52 1.94 -9.38 13.65
C ASP A 52 2.37 -9.70 12.21
N GLY A 53 3.22 -8.86 11.62
CA GLY A 53 3.75 -9.07 10.28
C GLY A 53 2.76 -8.75 9.16
N GLU A 54 1.81 -7.85 9.38
CA GLU A 54 0.94 -7.36 8.31
C GLU A 54 0.83 -5.83 8.26
N ILE A 55 0.53 -5.31 7.07
CA ILE A 55 -0.06 -3.99 6.86
C ILE A 55 -1.47 -4.25 6.34
N ARG A 56 -2.48 -3.90 7.13
CA ARG A 56 -3.90 -4.10 6.83
C ARG A 56 -4.67 -2.80 7.07
N LEU A 57 -5.30 -2.27 6.03
CA LEU A 57 -6.06 -1.02 6.13
C LEU A 57 -7.18 -0.96 5.09
N ASN A 58 -8.18 -0.13 5.40
CA ASN A 58 -9.27 0.25 4.50
C ASN A 58 -9.74 1.67 4.87
N GLY A 59 -10.51 2.30 3.99
CA GLY A 59 -11.28 3.50 4.34
C GLY A 59 -12.48 3.14 5.21
N ILE A 60 -13.12 4.14 5.81
CA ILE A 60 -14.22 3.92 6.78
C ILE A 60 -15.59 4.01 6.11
N GLY A 61 -16.42 3.00 6.30
CA GLY A 61 -17.80 2.96 5.83
C GLY A 61 -17.89 3.17 4.31
N ARG A 62 -18.56 4.25 3.89
CA ARG A 62 -18.71 4.59 2.47
C ARG A 62 -17.39 4.95 1.78
N ASP A 63 -16.37 5.33 2.55
CA ASP A 63 -15.05 5.70 2.06
C ASP A 63 -14.09 4.50 2.01
N GLY A 64 -14.54 3.29 2.39
CA GLY A 64 -13.83 2.04 2.13
C GLY A 64 -14.37 1.25 0.95
N HIS A 65 -13.60 0.26 0.47
CA HIS A 65 -14.03 -0.63 -0.61
C HIS A 65 -13.51 -2.07 -0.44
N GLU A 66 -12.25 -2.32 -0.78
CA GLU A 66 -11.56 -3.60 -0.58
C GLU A 66 -10.37 -3.40 0.36
N THR A 67 -10.14 -4.36 1.24
CA THR A 67 -9.11 -4.24 2.26
C THR A 67 -7.73 -4.44 1.64
N PHE A 68 -6.85 -3.46 1.84
CA PHE A 68 -5.46 -3.57 1.43
C PHE A 68 -4.69 -4.42 2.44
N LEU A 69 -3.95 -5.42 1.97
CA LEU A 69 -3.19 -6.34 2.80
C LEU A 69 -1.79 -6.62 2.22
N ILE A 70 -0.75 -6.32 2.99
CA ILE A 70 0.61 -6.79 2.74
C ILE A 70 1.05 -7.64 3.92
N LEU A 71 1.53 -8.86 3.63
CA LEU A 71 2.11 -9.75 4.63
C LEU A 71 3.63 -9.68 4.56
N ARG A 72 4.30 -9.65 5.72
CA ARG A 72 5.75 -9.78 5.85
C ARG A 72 6.25 -11.08 5.20
N LYS A 73 5.48 -12.15 5.39
CA LYS A 73 5.72 -13.46 4.80
C LYS A 73 4.60 -13.74 3.79
N PRO A 74 4.81 -13.38 2.51
CA PRO A 74 3.81 -13.60 1.48
C PRO A 74 3.54 -15.10 1.28
N ASP A 75 2.32 -15.45 0.93
CA ASP A 75 1.91 -16.83 0.58
C ASP A 75 2.28 -17.24 -0.86
N GLY A 76 2.96 -16.34 -1.60
CA GLY A 76 3.34 -16.50 -3.00
C GLY A 76 2.20 -16.24 -4.00
N GLY A 77 1.00 -15.94 -3.51
CA GLY A 77 -0.19 -15.68 -4.31
C GLY A 77 -0.19 -14.31 -4.97
N PHE A 78 -0.98 -14.20 -6.02
CA PHE A 78 -1.36 -12.90 -6.58
C PHE A 78 -2.33 -12.20 -5.62
N ALA A 79 -2.12 -10.90 -5.39
CA ALA A 79 -2.97 -10.08 -4.54
C ALA A 79 -3.33 -8.76 -5.23
N PHE A 80 -4.45 -8.18 -4.81
CA PHE A 80 -4.98 -6.95 -5.38
C PHE A 80 -5.82 -6.19 -4.36
N CYS A 81 -6.06 -4.92 -4.64
CA CYS A 81 -6.99 -4.09 -3.89
C CYS A 81 -7.68 -3.09 -4.83
N LYS A 82 -9.01 -3.21 -4.91
CA LYS A 82 -9.88 -2.24 -5.58
C LYS A 82 -10.18 -1.12 -4.59
N THR A 83 -9.84 0.10 -4.96
CA THR A 83 -10.09 1.26 -4.10
C THR A 83 -11.22 2.12 -4.63
N ALA A 84 -11.53 2.02 -5.93
CA ALA A 84 -12.53 2.85 -6.61
C ALA A 84 -12.28 4.36 -6.39
N HIS A 85 -11.01 4.77 -6.39
CA HIS A 85 -10.54 6.15 -6.12
C HIS A 85 -11.01 6.73 -4.78
N LYS A 86 -11.29 5.88 -3.79
CA LYS A 86 -11.68 6.34 -2.46
C LYS A 86 -10.49 6.92 -1.70
N PRO A 87 -10.71 7.78 -0.69
CA PRO A 87 -9.63 8.53 -0.05
C PRO A 87 -8.47 7.69 0.52
N TYR A 88 -8.72 6.46 0.98
CA TYR A 88 -7.67 5.58 1.49
C TYR A 88 -6.70 5.07 0.42
N ASP A 89 -7.02 5.24 -0.87
CA ASP A 89 -6.16 4.87 -1.99
C ASP A 89 -4.78 5.54 -1.94
N VAL A 90 -4.69 6.75 -1.38
CA VAL A 90 -3.40 7.45 -1.17
C VAL A 90 -2.44 6.63 -0.31
N MET A 91 -2.96 5.87 0.65
CA MET A 91 -2.16 4.98 1.49
C MET A 91 -1.80 3.70 0.74
N VAL A 92 -2.71 3.15 -0.06
CA VAL A 92 -2.49 1.94 -0.86
C VAL A 92 -1.36 2.16 -1.86
N THR A 93 -1.49 3.20 -2.69
CA THR A 93 -0.53 3.57 -3.73
C THR A 93 0.82 3.96 -3.13
N GLY A 94 0.82 4.78 -2.08
CA GLY A 94 2.07 5.19 -1.42
C GLY A 94 2.80 4.03 -0.73
N VAL A 95 2.09 3.09 -0.09
CA VAL A 95 2.75 1.92 0.54
C VAL A 95 3.35 1.00 -0.52
N LEU A 96 2.65 0.75 -1.63
CA LEU A 96 3.20 -0.04 -2.74
C LEU A 96 4.45 0.62 -3.34
N ALA A 97 4.45 1.93 -3.52
CA ALA A 97 5.62 2.67 -4.00
C ALA A 97 6.79 2.62 -3.01
N ALA A 98 6.53 2.82 -1.71
CA ALA A 98 7.54 2.68 -0.67
C ALA A 98 8.14 1.26 -0.62
N ILE A 99 7.34 0.22 -0.80
CA ILE A 99 7.83 -1.17 -0.86
C ILE A 99 8.78 -1.37 -2.05
N ALA A 100 8.43 -0.84 -3.22
CA ALA A 100 9.26 -0.99 -4.42
C ALA A 100 10.64 -0.33 -4.26
N ASP A 101 10.70 0.79 -3.55
CA ASP A 101 11.93 1.52 -3.23
C ASP A 101 12.76 0.82 -2.13
N ILE A 102 12.13 0.46 -1.02
CA ILE A 102 12.80 -0.10 0.17
C ILE A 102 13.25 -1.55 -0.08
N ALA A 103 12.44 -2.32 -0.80
CA ALA A 103 12.64 -3.75 -1.04
C ALA A 103 12.56 -4.04 -2.55
N PRO A 104 13.51 -3.53 -3.36
CA PRO A 104 13.47 -3.67 -4.79
C PRO A 104 13.41 -5.16 -5.19
N GLY A 105 12.53 -5.45 -6.14
CA GLY A 105 12.27 -6.80 -6.62
C GLY A 105 11.54 -7.71 -5.62
N ALA A 106 11.08 -7.24 -4.46
CA ALA A 106 10.26 -8.04 -3.55
C ALA A 106 8.84 -8.26 -4.09
N LEU A 107 8.26 -7.23 -4.72
CA LEU A 107 6.96 -7.29 -5.38
C LEU A 107 7.12 -6.93 -6.86
N LYS A 108 6.37 -7.61 -7.72
CA LYS A 108 6.01 -7.11 -9.05
C LYS A 108 4.67 -6.38 -8.88
N ILE A 109 4.57 -5.12 -9.31
CA ILE A 109 3.39 -4.26 -9.06
C ILE A 109 2.82 -3.79 -10.40
N SER A 110 1.49 -3.73 -10.53
CA SER A 110 0.81 -3.03 -11.62
C SER A 110 -0.48 -2.39 -11.14
N SER A 111 -1.09 -1.56 -11.98
CA SER A 111 -2.34 -0.85 -11.68
C SER A 111 -3.20 -0.76 -12.94
N ASP A 112 -4.51 -0.63 -12.77
CA ASP A 112 -5.41 -0.14 -13.82
C ASP A 112 -5.16 1.36 -14.11
N GLY A 113 -4.48 2.06 -13.18
CA GLY A 113 -4.17 3.48 -13.24
C GLY A 113 -2.81 3.82 -13.85
N THR A 114 -2.66 5.11 -14.14
CA THR A 114 -1.44 5.77 -14.59
C THR A 114 -0.63 6.36 -13.42
N GLU A 115 0.61 6.79 -13.68
CA GLU A 115 1.42 7.50 -12.68
C GLU A 115 0.72 8.76 -12.14
N GLU A 116 0.03 9.49 -13.02
CA GLU A 116 -0.74 10.69 -12.65
C GLU A 116 -1.87 10.36 -11.67
N GLU A 117 -2.52 9.20 -11.81
CA GLU A 117 -3.63 8.79 -10.95
C GLU A 117 -3.20 8.31 -9.56
N TRP A 118 -1.91 7.99 -9.34
CA TRP A 118 -1.35 7.81 -8.00
C TRP A 118 -0.82 9.12 -7.41
N GLY A 119 -1.17 10.25 -8.03
CA GLY A 119 -0.58 11.57 -7.84
C GLY A 119 -0.46 12.06 -6.40
N ASP A 120 -1.25 11.53 -5.45
CA ASP A 120 -1.12 11.86 -4.02
C ASP A 120 -0.30 10.82 -3.23
N GLY A 121 -0.35 9.54 -3.62
CA GLY A 121 0.34 8.46 -2.91
C GLY A 121 1.85 8.48 -3.10
N LEU A 122 2.32 8.78 -4.31
CA LEU A 122 3.75 8.93 -4.60
C LEU A 122 4.39 10.07 -3.81
N PRO A 123 3.87 11.33 -3.83
CA PRO A 123 4.39 12.39 -2.98
C PRO A 123 4.32 12.09 -1.49
N LEU A 124 3.25 11.44 -1.03
CA LEU A 124 3.12 11.03 0.37
C LEU A 124 4.25 10.06 0.77
N ALA A 125 4.54 9.08 -0.07
CA ALA A 125 5.63 8.14 0.16
C ALA A 125 6.99 8.86 0.18
N ARG A 126 7.24 9.78 -0.77
CA ARG A 126 8.49 10.59 -0.83
C ARG A 126 8.67 11.43 0.44
N ALA A 127 7.59 12.06 0.91
CA ALA A 127 7.61 12.85 2.14
C ALA A 127 7.92 11.99 3.38
N ALA A 128 7.52 10.72 3.38
CA ALA A 128 7.75 9.78 4.49
C ALA A 128 9.12 9.08 4.44
N THR A 129 9.77 8.99 3.27
CA THR A 129 11.10 8.37 3.12
C THR A 129 12.25 9.35 3.02
N GLU A 130 11.98 10.64 2.78
CA GLU A 130 12.96 11.68 2.40
C GLU A 130 13.75 11.32 1.12
N GLY A 131 13.19 10.44 0.27
CA GLY A 131 13.85 9.90 -0.92
C GLY A 131 13.12 10.18 -2.23
N GLU A 132 13.77 9.82 -3.34
CA GLU A 132 13.20 9.90 -4.69
C GLU A 132 12.45 8.60 -5.04
N ILE A 133 11.22 8.45 -4.54
CA ILE A 133 10.39 7.28 -4.89
C ILE A 133 9.88 7.41 -6.33
N ALA A 134 10.19 6.42 -7.15
CA ALA A 134 9.72 6.31 -8.53
C ALA A 134 8.36 5.60 -8.64
N TRP A 135 7.70 5.79 -9.78
CA TRP A 135 6.55 4.99 -10.19
C TRP A 135 6.90 3.50 -10.28
N PRO A 136 6.21 2.61 -9.51
CA PRO A 136 6.65 1.21 -9.39
C PRO A 136 5.99 0.25 -10.39
N CYS A 137 4.96 0.69 -11.13
CA CYS A 137 4.19 -0.25 -11.95
C CYS A 137 4.98 -0.72 -13.18
N VAL A 138 4.92 -2.03 -13.41
CA VAL A 138 5.45 -2.66 -14.62
C VAL A 138 4.32 -3.03 -15.57
N GLU A 139 4.61 -3.07 -16.87
CA GLU A 139 3.69 -3.61 -17.86
C GLU A 139 3.48 -5.12 -17.63
N ASN A 140 2.21 -5.54 -17.65
CA ASN A 140 1.76 -6.94 -17.57
C ASN A 140 2.28 -7.72 -16.35
N LEU A 141 1.44 -7.87 -15.32
CA LEU A 141 1.71 -8.81 -14.21
C LEU A 141 1.64 -10.28 -14.60
N TRP A 142 1.21 -10.56 -15.82
CA TRP A 142 0.87 -11.87 -16.38
C TRP A 142 1.89 -12.29 -17.43
#